data_AF-A0A7C5FHM5-F1
#
_entry.id   AF-A0A7C5FHM5-F1
#
_cell.length_a   1.000
_cell.length_b   1.000
_cell.length_c   1.000
_cell.angle_alpha   90.00
_cell.angle_beta   90.00
_cell.angle_gamma   90.00
#
_symmetry.space_group_name_H-M   'P 1'
#
loop_
_entity.id
_entity.type
_entity.pdbx_description
1 polymer ?
#
loop_
_entity_poly.entity_id
_entity_poly.type
_entity_poly.pdbx_seq_one_letter_code
_entity_poly.pdbx_strand_id
1 'polypeptide(L)'
;MQRIGSAILPLHYGHPPERLFRRMIRLSGLLSSLIIEKFGTDQLLEKLSDPFWFHSFSLAIGFDWNSSGTTTATMAALKEYSNRNDIPIKILGGKGEKMSHIRPEAMNSVASGFISDLKIQSVLDSAKAIARVDQNLLGQL
;
A
#
# COMPACT_ATOMS: atom_id res chain seq x y z
N MET A 1 12.71 -14.83 -40.12
CA MET A 1 13.03 -13.58 -39.37
C MET A 1 14.32 -13.82 -38.59
N GLN A 2 15.34 -12.95 -38.73
CA GLN A 2 16.53 -12.99 -37.88
C GLN A 2 16.19 -12.42 -36.49
N ARG A 3 16.63 -13.09 -35.42
CA ARG A 3 16.42 -12.63 -34.04
C ARG A 3 17.32 -11.43 -33.77
N ILE A 4 16.73 -10.25 -33.55
CA ILE A 4 17.44 -8.97 -33.40
C ILE A 4 17.73 -8.62 -31.92
N GLY A 5 17.30 -9.47 -30.98
CA GLY A 5 17.58 -9.27 -29.55
C GLY A 5 16.92 -10.30 -28.63
N SER A 6 17.27 -10.23 -27.35
CA SER A 6 16.62 -10.97 -26.26
C SER A 6 16.50 -10.06 -25.04
N ALA A 7 15.30 -10.00 -24.45
CA ALA A 7 15.09 -9.43 -23.13
C ALA A 7 15.00 -10.57 -22.11
N ILE A 8 15.69 -10.43 -20.98
CA ILE A 8 15.56 -11.34 -19.85
C ILE A 8 14.77 -10.58 -18.78
N LEU A 9 13.59 -11.10 -18.43
CA LEU A 9 12.75 -10.57 -17.37
C LEU A 9 12.81 -11.54 -16.19
N PRO A 10 13.83 -11.44 -15.30
CA PRO A 10 13.92 -12.32 -14.15
C PRO A 10 12.76 -12.02 -13.19
N LEU A 11 12.15 -13.08 -12.67
CA LEU A 11 11.24 -12.92 -11.53
C LEU A 11 12.07 -12.58 -10.29
N HIS A 12 11.77 -11.44 -9.68
CA HIS A 12 12.37 -11.04 -8.42
C HIS A 12 11.64 -11.72 -7.26
N TYR A 13 12.35 -12.58 -6.54
CA TYR A 13 11.86 -13.21 -5.31
C TYR A 13 12.47 -12.53 -4.08
N GLY A 14 11.71 -12.48 -2.99
CA GLY A 14 12.18 -11.95 -1.70
C GLY A 14 11.77 -10.51 -1.42
N HIS A 15 12.44 -9.89 -0.45
CA HIS A 15 12.13 -8.55 0.03
C HIS A 15 13.07 -7.50 -0.58
N PRO A 16 12.58 -6.26 -0.81
CA PRO A 16 13.45 -5.15 -1.22
C PRO A 16 14.61 -4.99 -0.23
N PRO A 17 15.84 -4.71 -0.71
CA PRO A 17 16.98 -4.42 0.16
C PRO A 17 16.62 -3.32 1.16
N GLU A 18 16.97 -3.52 2.43
CA GLU A 18 16.51 -2.66 3.53
C GLU A 18 16.84 -1.17 3.29
N ARG A 19 18.05 -0.88 2.79
CA ARG A 19 18.46 0.50 2.46
C ARG A 19 17.54 1.17 1.44
N LEU A 20 17.08 0.44 0.44
CA LEU A 20 16.16 0.96 -0.57
C LEU A 20 14.76 1.12 0.04
N PHE A 21 14.31 0.17 0.83
CA PHE A 21 13.02 0.26 1.51
C PHE A 21 12.96 1.46 2.47
N ARG A 22 14.03 1.77 3.21
CA ARG A 22 14.12 2.99 4.04
C ARG A 22 13.96 4.27 3.23
N ARG A 23 14.52 4.32 2.01
CA ARG A 23 14.33 5.46 1.10
C ARG A 23 12.88 5.54 0.62
N MET A 24 12.31 4.40 0.27
CA MET A 24 10.92 4.27 -0.15
C MET A 24 9.94 4.75 0.91
N ILE A 25 10.15 4.39 2.19
CA ILE A 25 9.36 4.90 3.35
C ILE A 25 9.43 6.43 3.42
N ARG A 26 10.62 7.00 3.29
CA ARG A 26 10.80 8.46 3.37
C ARG A 26 10.12 9.16 2.21
N LEU A 27 10.29 8.67 0.99
CA LEU A 27 9.73 9.29 -0.22
C LEU A 27 8.20 9.15 -0.27
N SER A 28 7.66 7.97 0.05
CA SER A 28 6.21 7.76 0.09
C SER A 28 5.55 8.72 1.07
N GLY A 29 6.11 8.83 2.27
CA GLY A 29 5.65 9.77 3.28
C GLY A 29 5.69 11.21 2.84
N LEU A 30 6.84 11.71 2.40
CA LEU A 30 7.01 13.11 2.01
C LEU A 30 6.10 13.51 0.85
N LEU A 31 5.96 12.66 -0.17
CA LEU A 31 5.07 12.92 -1.30
C LEU A 31 3.60 12.89 -0.88
N SER A 32 3.19 11.90 -0.08
CA SER A 32 1.82 11.84 0.45
C SER A 32 1.50 13.04 1.35
N SER A 33 2.41 13.43 2.24
CA SER A 33 2.25 14.62 3.08
C SER A 33 2.13 15.90 2.24
N LEU A 34 2.93 16.05 1.18
CA LEU A 34 2.84 17.21 0.29
C LEU A 34 1.50 17.26 -0.45
N ILE A 35 1.00 16.11 -0.91
CA ILE A 35 -0.33 16.02 -1.55
C ILE A 35 -1.42 16.41 -0.56
N ILE A 36 -1.36 15.88 0.67
CA ILE A 36 -2.31 16.21 1.73
C ILE A 36 -2.26 17.71 2.06
N GLU A 37 -1.06 18.29 2.22
CA GLU A 37 -0.89 19.71 2.57
C GLU A 37 -1.46 20.63 1.48
N LYS A 38 -1.28 20.27 0.21
CA LYS A 38 -1.70 21.12 -0.92
C LYS A 38 -3.12 20.89 -1.40
N PHE A 39 -3.63 19.66 -1.30
CA PHE A 39 -4.89 19.24 -1.93
C PHE A 39 -5.83 18.49 -0.99
N GLY A 40 -5.43 18.22 0.25
CA GLY A 40 -6.24 17.51 1.23
C GLY A 40 -6.14 15.98 1.17
N THR A 41 -6.65 15.33 2.21
CA THR A 41 -6.62 13.86 2.36
C THR A 41 -7.43 13.15 1.28
N ASP A 42 -8.59 13.71 0.90
CA ASP A 42 -9.47 13.10 -0.12
C ASP A 42 -8.76 13.00 -1.48
N GLN A 43 -7.98 14.02 -1.84
CA GLN A 43 -7.21 13.98 -3.08
C GLN A 43 -6.18 12.85 -3.06
N LEU A 44 -5.49 12.62 -1.93
CA LEU A 44 -4.55 11.51 -1.80
C LEU A 44 -5.28 10.16 -1.95
N LEU A 45 -6.45 9.99 -1.32
CA LEU A 45 -7.22 8.75 -1.44
C LEU A 45 -7.69 8.49 -2.87
N GLU A 46 -8.15 9.53 -3.58
CA GLU A 46 -8.50 9.44 -5.01
C GLU A 46 -7.29 9.03 -5.85
N LYS A 47 -6.14 9.68 -5.64
CA LYS A 47 -4.89 9.36 -6.34
C LYS A 47 -4.40 7.93 -6.07
N LEU A 48 -4.46 7.47 -4.83
CA LEU A 48 -4.09 6.09 -4.47
C LEU A 48 -5.07 5.05 -5.04
N SER A 49 -6.30 5.45 -5.37
CA SER A 49 -7.32 4.59 -5.99
C SER A 49 -7.18 4.50 -7.51
N ASP A 50 -6.52 5.48 -8.15
CA ASP A 50 -6.21 5.44 -9.59
C ASP A 50 -5.01 4.50 -9.84
N PRO A 51 -5.17 3.41 -10.62
CA PRO A 51 -4.12 2.41 -10.80
C PRO A 51 -2.90 2.95 -11.56
N PHE A 52 -3.08 3.88 -12.49
CA PHE A 52 -1.97 4.46 -13.25
C PHE A 52 -1.17 5.43 -12.39
N TRP A 53 -1.86 6.25 -11.61
CA TRP A 53 -1.23 7.14 -10.66
C TRP A 53 -0.53 6.37 -9.55
N PHE A 54 -1.18 5.34 -8.99
CA PHE A 54 -0.59 4.48 -7.96
C PHE A 54 0.68 3.79 -8.47
N HIS A 55 0.66 3.25 -9.70
CA HIS A 55 1.86 2.67 -10.28
C HIS A 55 2.95 3.72 -10.48
N SER A 56 2.62 4.89 -11.02
CA SER A 56 3.57 6.00 -11.18
C SER A 56 4.18 6.44 -9.83
N PHE A 57 3.36 6.51 -8.79
CA PHE A 57 3.79 6.80 -7.42
C PHE A 57 4.75 5.73 -6.92
N SER A 58 4.46 4.44 -7.12
CA SER A 58 5.35 3.35 -6.74
C SER A 58 6.73 3.46 -7.39
N LEU A 59 6.79 3.79 -8.68
CA LEU A 59 8.04 3.99 -9.40
C LEU A 59 8.80 5.21 -8.86
N ALA A 60 8.09 6.32 -8.61
CA ALA A 60 8.67 7.55 -8.08
C ALA A 60 9.32 7.38 -6.71
N ILE A 61 8.79 6.48 -5.86
CA ILE A 61 9.36 6.17 -4.55
C ILE A 61 10.45 5.08 -4.59
N GLY A 62 10.82 4.61 -5.79
CA GLY A 62 11.93 3.69 -6.01
C GLY A 62 11.55 2.20 -6.10
N PHE A 63 10.29 1.89 -6.42
CA PHE A 63 9.88 0.53 -6.76
C PHE A 63 10.28 0.18 -8.21
N ASP A 64 10.61 -1.08 -8.47
CA ASP A 64 11.00 -1.54 -9.81
C ASP A 64 9.77 -1.94 -10.65
N TRP A 65 9.76 -1.55 -11.92
CA TRP A 65 8.58 -1.63 -12.80
C TRP A 65 8.16 -3.07 -13.13
N ASN A 66 9.09 -4.02 -13.09
CA ASN A 66 8.88 -5.41 -13.45
C ASN A 66 8.57 -6.33 -12.25
N SER A 67 8.37 -5.76 -11.05
CA SER A 67 8.14 -6.54 -9.84
C SER A 67 6.65 -6.68 -9.52
N SER A 68 6.21 -7.87 -9.10
CA SER A 68 4.81 -8.17 -8.77
C SER A 68 4.36 -7.60 -7.41
N GLY A 69 5.30 -7.08 -6.62
CA GLY A 69 5.08 -6.60 -5.26
C GLY A 69 4.57 -5.15 -5.14
N THR A 70 4.15 -4.52 -6.23
CA THR A 70 3.91 -3.06 -6.32
C THR A 70 3.02 -2.52 -5.21
N THR A 71 1.82 -3.09 -5.06
CA THR A 71 0.85 -2.66 -4.04
C THR A 71 1.36 -2.95 -2.63
N THR A 72 1.92 -4.13 -2.42
CA THR A 72 2.38 -4.58 -1.10
C THR A 72 3.54 -3.73 -0.59
N ALA A 73 4.55 -3.48 -1.42
CA ALA A 73 5.72 -2.71 -1.01
C ALA A 73 5.37 -1.22 -0.83
N THR A 74 4.60 -0.65 -1.76
CA THR A 74 4.17 0.77 -1.73
C THR A 74 3.32 1.07 -0.50
N MET A 75 2.30 0.25 -0.25
CA MET A 75 1.44 0.43 0.93
C MET A 75 2.18 0.13 2.23
N ALA A 76 3.11 -0.85 2.26
CA ALA A 76 3.93 -1.10 3.44
C ALA A 76 4.85 0.09 3.76
N ALA A 77 5.48 0.69 2.74
CA ALA A 77 6.35 1.84 2.91
C ALA A 77 5.57 3.06 3.46
N LEU A 78 4.41 3.37 2.86
CA LEU A 78 3.56 4.47 3.32
C LEU A 78 2.96 4.19 4.72
N LYS A 79 2.57 2.94 5.00
CA LYS A 79 2.11 2.51 6.33
C LYS A 79 3.16 2.76 7.40
N GLU A 80 4.40 2.32 7.15
CA GLU A 80 5.52 2.52 8.06
C GLU A 80 5.76 4.01 8.35
N TYR A 81 5.67 4.86 7.33
CA TYR A 81 5.76 6.30 7.51
C TYR A 81 4.59 6.85 8.34
N SER A 82 3.35 6.47 8.02
CA SER A 82 2.13 6.93 8.72
C SER A 82 2.06 6.50 10.18
N ASN A 83 2.76 5.42 10.55
CA ASN A 83 2.84 4.95 11.93
C ASN A 83 3.86 5.74 12.76
N ARG A 84 4.91 6.25 12.12
CA ARG A 84 6.02 6.98 12.77
C ARG A 84 5.81 8.49 12.78
N ASN A 85 4.89 9.01 11.99
CA ASN A 85 4.65 10.44 11.80
C ASN A 85 3.17 10.76 11.96
N ASP A 86 2.88 11.98 12.40
CA ASP A 86 1.51 12.47 12.53
C ASP A 86 1.01 13.01 11.19
N ILE A 87 0.36 12.13 10.41
CA ILE A 87 -0.30 12.48 9.16
C ILE A 87 -1.76 12.02 9.21
N PRO A 88 -2.69 12.71 8.53
CA PRO A 88 -4.13 12.44 8.64
C PRO A 88 -4.58 11.21 7.85
N ILE A 89 -3.73 10.18 7.74
CA ILE A 89 -4.04 8.88 7.16
C ILE A 89 -3.48 7.76 8.04
N LYS A 90 -4.19 6.63 8.08
CA LYS A 90 -3.71 5.38 8.66
C LYS A 90 -3.95 4.24 7.68
N ILE A 91 -2.97 3.36 7.56
CA ILE A 91 -3.03 2.19 6.68
C ILE A 91 -3.02 0.94 7.56
N LEU A 92 -4.00 0.07 7.33
CA LEU A 92 -4.23 -1.13 8.14
C LEU A 92 -3.99 -2.40 7.30
N GLY A 93 -3.62 -3.49 7.98
CA GLY A 93 -3.41 -4.80 7.36
C GLY A 93 -2.13 -4.90 6.51
N GLY A 94 -2.17 -5.76 5.50
CA GLY A 94 -1.06 -6.06 4.61
C GLY A 94 -1.26 -7.39 3.89
N LYS A 95 -0.27 -7.83 3.13
CA LYS A 95 -0.33 -9.11 2.40
C LYS A 95 -0.11 -10.31 3.33
N GLY A 96 -0.85 -11.40 3.09
CA GLY A 96 -0.69 -12.69 3.77
C GLY A 96 -1.01 -12.61 5.27
N GLU A 97 -0.13 -13.14 6.11
CA GLU A 97 -0.31 -13.17 7.57
C GLU A 97 -0.49 -11.78 8.19
N LYS A 98 0.02 -10.71 7.56
CA LYS A 98 -0.21 -9.34 8.06
C LYS A 98 -1.68 -8.94 8.03
N MET A 99 -2.50 -9.57 7.18
CA MET A 99 -3.93 -9.32 7.14
C MET A 99 -4.65 -9.82 8.40
N SER A 100 -4.14 -10.86 9.07
CA SER A 100 -4.74 -11.36 10.32
C SER A 100 -4.63 -10.34 11.46
N HIS A 101 -3.70 -9.39 11.35
CA HIS A 101 -3.45 -8.34 12.34
C HIS A 101 -4.24 -7.05 12.09
N ILE A 102 -5.08 -7.00 11.06
CA ILE A 102 -5.86 -5.80 10.74
C ILE A 102 -6.77 -5.34 11.90
N ARG A 103 -7.33 -6.30 12.66
CA ARG A 103 -8.26 -5.99 13.75
C ARG A 103 -7.55 -5.33 14.95
N PRO A 104 -6.44 -5.86 15.48
CA PRO A 104 -5.64 -5.14 16.46
C PRO A 104 -5.25 -3.71 16.02
N GLU A 105 -4.78 -3.54 14.79
CA GLU A 105 -4.38 -2.22 14.27
C GLU A 105 -5.57 -1.23 14.17
N ALA A 106 -6.72 -1.74 13.75
CA ALA A 106 -7.97 -0.99 13.71
C ALA A 106 -8.36 -0.49 15.11
N MET A 107 -8.29 -1.36 16.13
CA MET A 107 -8.62 -0.97 17.51
C MET A 107 -7.63 0.04 18.09
N ASN A 108 -6.35 -0.05 17.73
CA ASN A 108 -5.36 0.98 18.10
C ASN A 108 -5.69 2.34 17.46
N SER A 109 -6.24 2.35 16.25
CA SER A 109 -6.68 3.57 15.57
C SER A 109 -7.90 4.20 16.24
N VAL A 110 -8.81 3.38 16.80
CA VAL A 110 -9.90 3.86 17.66
C VAL A 110 -9.36 4.41 18.97
N ALA A 111 -8.50 3.66 19.66
CA ALA A 111 -7.98 4.03 20.97
C ALA A 111 -7.18 5.35 20.94
N SER A 112 -6.54 5.65 19.81
CA SER A 112 -5.85 6.92 19.57
C SER A 112 -6.78 8.09 19.20
N GLY A 113 -8.08 7.84 19.05
CA GLY A 113 -9.05 8.85 18.63
C GLY A 113 -9.00 9.21 17.13
N PHE A 114 -8.23 8.48 16.33
CA PHE A 114 -8.08 8.77 14.89
C PHE A 114 -9.38 8.51 14.11
N ILE A 115 -10.18 7.54 14.56
CA ILE A 115 -11.42 7.12 13.88
C ILE A 115 -12.42 6.58 14.91
N SER A 116 -13.72 6.79 14.66
CA SER A 116 -14.78 6.29 15.53
C SER A 116 -15.01 4.78 15.39
N ASP A 117 -15.54 4.15 16.44
CA ASP A 117 -15.92 2.72 16.46
C ASP A 117 -16.82 2.31 15.29
N LEU A 118 -17.85 3.11 15.02
CA LEU A 118 -18.79 2.84 13.94
C LEU A 118 -18.10 2.86 12.57
N LYS A 119 -17.21 3.84 12.35
CA LYS A 119 -16.53 4.00 11.06
C LYS A 119 -15.47 2.92 10.87
N ILE A 120 -14.73 2.53 11.91
CA ILE A 120 -13.74 1.45 11.79
C ILE A 120 -14.40 0.09 11.55
N GLN A 121 -15.58 -0.15 12.13
CA GLN A 121 -16.31 -1.40 11.92
C GLN A 121 -16.72 -1.55 10.45
N SER A 122 -17.20 -0.47 9.82
CA SER A 122 -17.47 -0.44 8.38
C SER A 122 -16.22 -0.77 7.54
N VAL A 123 -15.05 -0.21 7.90
CA VAL A 123 -13.78 -0.52 7.21
C VAL A 123 -13.43 -2.00 7.32
N LEU A 124 -13.57 -2.60 8.51
CA LEU A 124 -13.28 -4.01 8.75
C LEU A 124 -14.22 -4.94 7.97
N ASP A 125 -15.49 -4.56 7.84
CA ASP A 125 -16.47 -5.35 7.10
C ASP A 125 -16.23 -5.27 5.59
N SER A 126 -15.88 -4.09 5.06
CA SER A 126 -15.41 -3.93 3.68
C SER A 126 -14.15 -4.75 3.42
N ALA A 127 -13.17 -4.72 4.32
CA ALA A 127 -11.93 -5.49 4.18
C ALA A 127 -12.19 -7.01 4.12
N LYS A 128 -13.10 -7.53 4.94
CA LYS A 128 -13.52 -8.94 4.90
C LYS A 128 -14.23 -9.28 3.59
N ALA A 129 -15.11 -8.42 3.10
CA ALA A 129 -15.81 -8.63 1.84
C ALA A 129 -14.82 -8.69 0.66
N ILE A 130 -13.87 -7.75 0.60
CA ILE A 130 -12.82 -7.71 -0.43
C ILE A 130 -11.95 -8.97 -0.35
N ALA A 131 -11.49 -9.37 0.84
CA ALA A 131 -10.67 -10.57 1.00
C ALA A 131 -11.39 -11.85 0.53
N ARG A 132 -12.71 -11.96 0.76
CA ARG A 132 -13.52 -13.08 0.26
C ARG A 132 -13.62 -13.07 -1.27
N VAL A 133 -13.83 -11.90 -1.88
CA VAL A 133 -13.89 -11.76 -3.34
C VAL A 133 -12.55 -12.18 -3.95
N ASP A 134 -11.44 -11.66 -3.43
CA ASP A 134 -10.08 -11.97 -3.91
C ASP A 134 -9.77 -13.47 -3.81
N GLN A 135 -10.10 -14.10 -2.68
CA GLN A 135 -9.90 -15.53 -2.48
C GLN A 135 -10.77 -16.39 -3.42
N ASN A 136 -12.02 -16.01 -3.66
CA ASN A 136 -12.93 -16.75 -4.53
C ASN A 136 -12.60 -16.60 -6.01
N LEU A 137 -12.09 -15.43 -6.43
CA LEU A 137 -11.67 -15.18 -7.81
C LEU A 137 -10.48 -16.07 -8.18
N LEU A 138 -9.54 -16.28 -7.24
CA LEU A 138 -8.37 -17.13 -7.43
C LEU A 138 -8.67 -18.63 -7.26
N GLY A 139 -9.71 -19.00 -6.51
CA GLY A 139 -10.12 -20.38 -6.30
C GLY A 139 -10.90 -21.02 -7.45
N GLN A 140 -11.19 -20.26 -8.51
CA GLN A 140 -11.90 -20.72 -9.73
C GLN A 140 -10.97 -20.91 -10.94
N LEU A 141 -9.67 -20.68 -10.79
CA LEU A 141 -8.61 -20.95 -11.78
C LEU A 141 -7.79 -22.17 -11.37
#